data_AF-A0A9W9FVL8-F1
#
_entry.id   AF-A0A9W9FVL8-F1
#
_cell.length_a   1.000
_cell.length_b   1.000
_cell.length_c   1.000
_cell.angle_alpha   90.00
_cell.angle_beta   90.00
_cell.angle_gamma   90.00
#
_symmetry.space_group_name_H-M   'P 1'
#
loop_
_entity.id
_entity.type
_entity.pdbx_description
1 polymer ?
#
loop_
_entity_poly.entity_id
_entity_poly.type
_entity_poly.pdbx_seq_one_letter_code
_entity_poly.pdbx_strand_id
1 'polypeptide(L)'
;MALPETIQRASVIAACVDPSPNNVVSQYGKRVIKIPDNKVVKYGISVTKEEAENQRIAYELVDSRIVRIPRVFDFFSDGELGYIVMGFIEGKVIDPLEDTASIKKIANILDHFATLRYITPGSLYGGPCHGLLFGDPEELVFDSTDAMEKWFNSRLYPHNTKLNFQGFDLVLFHLDVAPRNNLWQKDGSVCLLDWASAGFYPKLFEFCMQWIFEGKEGRFTSVLLESMNSLPEQELAQKDSMMWAWRNIQRYAFPKDDFELPNTRPRDSTKWLLFPPPPMPAYPDEWLEEARRAGIVLQTESNSTDPEPSDRRAEK
;
A
#
# COMPACT_ATOMS: atom_id res chain seq x y z
N MET A 1 3.24 37.53 13.93
CA MET A 1 4.41 36.74 14.36
C MET A 1 3.96 35.28 14.35
N ALA A 2 4.53 34.44 13.49
CA ALA A 2 4.14 33.03 13.42
C ALA A 2 4.56 32.31 14.73
N LEU A 3 3.71 31.43 15.25
CA LEU A 3 4.05 30.62 16.42
C LEU A 3 5.25 29.71 16.08
N PRO A 4 6.15 29.43 17.04
CA PRO A 4 7.17 28.41 16.88
C PRO A 4 6.57 27.07 16.45
N GLU A 5 7.26 26.34 15.57
CA GLU A 5 6.81 25.07 14.99
C GLU A 5 6.42 24.03 16.06
N THR A 6 7.17 23.95 17.16
CA THR A 6 6.87 23.07 18.30
C THR A 6 5.56 23.42 18.99
N ILE A 7 5.23 24.72 19.10
CA ILE A 7 3.96 25.20 19.68
C ILE A 7 2.80 24.90 18.73
N GLN A 8 3.03 24.94 17.41
CA GLN A 8 2.03 24.55 16.41
C GLN A 8 1.71 23.05 16.48
N ARG A 9 2.73 22.18 16.56
CA ARG A 9 2.56 20.72 16.67
C ARG A 9 1.83 20.31 17.95
N ALA A 10 2.19 20.89 19.10
CA ALA A 10 1.49 20.63 20.36
C ALA A 10 -0.02 20.99 20.28
N SER A 11 -0.36 22.09 19.60
CA SER A 11 -1.75 22.50 19.38
C SER A 11 -2.50 21.51 18.47
N VAL A 12 -1.83 20.99 17.44
CA VAL A 12 -2.37 19.94 16.57
C VAL A 12 -2.67 18.65 17.36
N ILE A 13 -1.72 18.20 18.18
CA ILE A 13 -1.89 17.01 19.02
C ILE A 13 -3.09 17.17 19.96
N ALA A 14 -3.20 18.32 20.64
CA ALA A 14 -4.33 18.61 21.53
C ALA A 14 -5.68 18.53 20.80
N ALA A 15 -5.76 19.08 19.58
CA ALA A 15 -6.97 19.01 18.76
C ALA A 15 -7.32 17.57 18.34
N CYS A 16 -6.32 16.69 18.15
CA CYS A 16 -6.51 15.27 17.84
C CYS A 16 -6.95 14.43 19.05
N VAL A 17 -6.58 14.83 20.27
CA VAL A 17 -6.93 14.09 21.50
C VAL A 17 -8.39 14.31 21.89
N ASP A 18 -8.88 15.55 21.77
CA ASP A 18 -10.27 15.91 22.08
C ASP A 18 -10.89 16.73 20.95
N PRO A 19 -11.21 16.09 19.80
CA PRO A 19 -11.74 16.81 18.66
C PRO A 19 -13.20 17.20 18.91
N SER A 20 -13.55 18.46 18.61
CA SER A 20 -14.96 18.85 18.51
C SER A 20 -15.69 17.92 17.52
N PRO A 21 -16.90 17.42 17.83
CA PRO A 21 -17.61 16.49 16.95
C PRO A 21 -17.77 17.00 15.51
N ASN A 22 -17.92 18.31 15.32
CA ASN A 22 -18.08 18.95 14.01
C ASN A 22 -16.79 18.96 13.17
N ASN A 23 -15.62 18.76 13.80
CA ASN A 23 -14.32 18.74 13.14
C ASN A 23 -13.93 17.33 12.70
N VAL A 24 -14.63 16.30 13.14
CA VAL A 24 -14.25 14.93 12.81
C VAL A 24 -14.70 14.60 11.38
N VAL A 25 -13.74 14.25 10.52
CA VAL A 25 -13.98 13.87 9.12
C VAL A 25 -14.13 12.36 9.01
N SER A 26 -13.28 11.59 9.70
CA SER A 26 -13.34 10.14 9.75
C SER A 26 -12.87 9.63 11.12
N GLN A 27 -13.62 8.68 11.69
CA GLN A 27 -13.31 7.99 12.95
C GLN A 27 -12.95 6.52 12.77
N TYR A 28 -13.34 5.91 11.64
CA TYR A 28 -13.13 4.49 11.38
C TYR A 28 -11.88 4.31 10.51
N GLY A 29 -10.90 3.54 11.00
CA GLY A 29 -9.59 3.40 10.37
C GLY A 29 -8.63 4.53 10.73
N LYS A 30 -8.00 5.16 9.73
CA LYS A 30 -7.08 6.30 9.93
C LYS A 30 -7.89 7.54 10.35
N ARG A 31 -7.60 8.11 11.53
CA ARG A 31 -8.38 9.22 12.11
C ARG A 31 -8.06 10.52 11.37
N VAL A 32 -9.10 11.25 10.96
CA VAL A 32 -8.95 12.52 10.24
C VAL A 32 -9.82 13.60 10.89
N ILE A 33 -9.18 14.71 11.27
CA ILE A 33 -9.87 15.86 11.87
C ILE A 33 -9.56 17.14 11.10
N LYS A 34 -10.51 18.07 11.06
CA LYS A 34 -10.32 19.43 10.55
C LYS A 34 -9.64 20.28 11.61
N ILE A 35 -8.69 21.08 11.16
CA ILE A 35 -8.07 22.14 11.94
C ILE A 35 -8.23 23.49 11.20
N PRO A 36 -7.93 24.64 11.82
CA PRO A 36 -8.04 25.94 11.16
C PRO A 36 -7.25 26.05 9.83
N ASP A 37 -7.54 27.11 9.07
CA ASP A 37 -6.90 27.44 7.78
C ASP A 37 -7.13 26.42 6.65
N ASN A 38 -8.31 25.80 6.58
CA ASN A 38 -8.65 24.80 5.56
C ASN A 38 -7.62 23.65 5.51
N LYS A 39 -7.28 23.11 6.69
CA LYS A 39 -6.39 21.97 6.84
C LYS A 39 -7.09 20.81 7.54
N VAL A 40 -6.56 19.62 7.33
CA VAL A 40 -6.90 18.42 8.08
C VAL A 40 -5.63 17.78 8.62
N VAL A 41 -5.82 16.98 9.67
CA VAL A 41 -4.77 16.16 10.26
C VAL A 41 -5.21 14.72 10.16
N LYS A 42 -4.43 13.92 9.44
CA LYS A 42 -4.52 12.47 9.43
C LYS A 42 -3.55 11.94 10.47
N TYR A 43 -4.00 11.12 11.41
CA TYR A 43 -3.15 10.63 12.48
C TYR A 43 -3.49 9.21 12.95
N GLY A 44 -2.47 8.49 13.42
CA GLY A 44 -2.60 7.11 13.84
C GLY A 44 -1.26 6.39 13.89
N ILE A 45 -1.29 5.16 14.43
CA ILE A 45 -0.10 4.29 14.51
C ILE A 45 0.40 3.89 13.12
N SER A 46 -0.51 3.82 12.14
CA SER A 46 -0.20 3.46 10.75
C SER A 46 0.06 4.66 9.83
N VAL A 47 0.11 5.88 10.37
CA VAL A 47 0.41 7.08 9.59
C VAL A 47 1.93 7.28 9.63
N THR A 48 2.58 7.20 8.48
CA THR A 48 4.05 7.13 8.40
C THR A 48 4.63 8.33 7.67
N LYS A 49 5.96 8.51 7.80
CA LYS A 49 6.69 9.55 7.08
C LYS A 49 6.67 9.26 5.57
N GLU A 50 6.78 7.99 5.22
CA GLU A 50 6.75 7.47 3.86
C GLU A 50 5.44 7.84 3.17
N GLU A 51 4.30 7.68 3.85
CA GLU A 51 3.00 8.13 3.32
C GLU A 51 3.00 9.65 3.03
N ALA A 52 3.53 10.45 3.96
CA ALA A 52 3.59 11.90 3.81
C ALA A 52 4.46 12.34 2.63
N GLU A 53 5.63 11.72 2.47
CA GLU A 53 6.56 12.05 1.39
C GLU A 53 6.06 11.54 0.04
N ASN A 54 5.48 10.34 -0.02
CA ASN A 54 4.83 9.83 -1.24
C ASN A 54 3.73 10.78 -1.71
N GLN A 55 2.88 11.25 -0.80
CA GLN A 55 1.85 12.23 -1.11
C GLN A 55 2.43 13.57 -1.58
N ARG A 56 3.50 14.06 -0.94
CA ARG A 56 4.18 15.31 -1.34
C ARG A 56 4.76 15.20 -2.75
N ILE A 57 5.46 14.11 -3.05
CA ILE A 57 6.06 13.86 -4.37
C ILE A 57 4.96 13.71 -5.42
N ALA A 58 3.89 12.95 -5.14
CA ALA A 58 2.78 12.82 -6.05
C ALA A 58 2.10 14.16 -6.35
N TYR A 59 1.91 15.02 -5.34
CA TYR A 59 1.39 16.38 -5.51
C TYR A 59 2.22 17.23 -6.49
N GLU A 60 3.54 17.02 -6.52
CA GLU A 60 4.46 17.73 -7.41
C GLU A 60 4.50 17.14 -8.83
N LEU A 61 4.37 15.81 -8.95
CA LEU A 61 4.49 15.10 -10.23
C LEU A 61 3.20 15.08 -11.06
N VAL A 62 2.05 14.99 -10.39
CA VAL A 62 0.76 14.74 -11.05
C VAL A 62 0.11 16.04 -11.53
N ASP A 63 -0.47 16.02 -12.74
CA ASP A 63 -1.22 17.16 -13.26
C ASP A 63 -2.52 17.37 -12.48
N SER A 64 -2.54 18.42 -11.67
CA SER A 64 -3.69 18.81 -10.85
C SER A 64 -4.99 19.10 -11.64
N ARG A 65 -4.91 19.28 -12.96
CA ARG A 65 -6.08 19.43 -13.84
C ARG A 65 -6.77 18.09 -14.12
N ILE A 66 -6.04 16.99 -13.99
CA ILE A 66 -6.54 15.63 -14.21
C ILE A 66 -7.05 15.04 -12.89
N VAL A 67 -6.22 15.08 -11.86
CA VAL A 67 -6.55 14.63 -10.50
C VAL A 67 -5.83 15.49 -9.48
N ARG A 68 -6.53 15.83 -8.39
CA ARG A 68 -5.94 16.61 -7.30
C ARG A 68 -5.44 15.69 -6.19
N ILE A 69 -4.45 16.19 -5.47
CA ILE A 69 -3.84 15.53 -4.32
C ILE A 69 -3.81 16.55 -3.18
N PRO A 70 -4.12 16.18 -1.93
CA PRO A 70 -3.99 17.11 -0.83
C PRO A 70 -2.53 17.50 -0.63
N ARG A 71 -2.25 18.81 -0.57
CA ARG A 71 -0.89 19.29 -0.28
C ARG A 71 -0.51 18.93 1.15
N VAL A 72 0.64 18.29 1.34
CA VAL A 72 1.24 18.07 2.66
C VAL A 72 1.93 19.36 3.13
N PHE A 73 1.69 19.73 4.39
CA PHE A 73 2.30 20.90 5.04
C PHE A 73 3.33 20.52 6.10
N ASP A 74 3.08 19.45 6.85
CA ASP A 74 3.97 18.97 7.90
C ASP A 74 3.74 17.47 8.15
N PHE A 75 4.79 16.78 8.59
CA PHE A 75 4.73 15.45 9.16
C PHE A 75 5.54 15.42 10.45
N PHE A 76 4.98 14.83 11.50
CA PHE A 76 5.70 14.58 12.75
C PHE A 76 5.12 13.38 13.49
N SER A 77 5.89 12.90 14.48
CA SER A 77 5.48 11.81 15.35
C SER A 77 5.42 12.24 16.81
N ASP A 78 4.50 11.65 17.58
CA ASP A 78 4.43 11.73 19.04
C ASP A 78 4.23 10.31 19.59
N GLY A 79 5.26 9.76 20.25
CA GLY A 79 5.31 8.34 20.59
C GLY A 79 5.22 7.46 19.34
N GLU A 80 4.25 6.54 19.32
CA GLU A 80 3.99 5.65 18.18
C GLU A 80 3.02 6.24 17.14
N LEU A 81 2.48 7.45 17.37
CA LEU A 81 1.51 8.07 16.47
C LEU A 81 2.23 8.98 15.47
N GLY A 82 1.96 8.78 14.19
CA GLY A 82 2.30 9.75 13.16
C GLY A 82 1.15 10.70 12.87
N TYR A 83 1.49 11.90 12.41
CA TYR A 83 0.57 12.99 12.07
C TYR A 83 0.96 13.60 10.73
N ILE A 84 0.05 13.59 9.76
CA ILE A 84 0.17 14.31 8.49
C ILE A 84 -0.78 15.50 8.53
N VAL A 85 -0.21 16.71 8.49
CA VAL A 85 -0.96 17.95 8.31
C VAL A 85 -1.06 18.23 6.82
N MET A 86 -2.27 18.28 6.27
CA MET A 86 -2.47 18.45 4.83
C MET A 86 -3.67 19.35 4.51
N GLY A 87 -3.76 19.80 3.26
CA GLY A 87 -4.88 20.62 2.79
C GLY A 87 -6.22 19.92 2.93
N PHE A 88 -7.22 20.62 3.48
CA PHE A 88 -8.60 20.16 3.42
C PHE A 88 -9.13 20.36 2.01
N ILE A 89 -9.67 19.30 1.43
CA ILE A 89 -10.36 19.35 0.14
C ILE A 89 -11.84 19.12 0.41
N GLU A 90 -12.70 20.06 0.01
CA GLU A 90 -14.15 19.85 0.09
C GLU A 90 -14.56 18.84 -1.00
N GLY A 91 -15.25 17.79 -0.60
CA GLY A 91 -15.80 16.80 -1.51
C GLY A 91 -16.51 15.68 -0.75
N LYS A 92 -16.95 14.66 -1.47
CA LYS A 92 -17.65 13.49 -0.93
C LYS A 92 -17.03 12.22 -1.45
N VAL A 93 -16.82 11.26 -0.57
CA VAL A 93 -16.56 9.87 -0.95
C VAL A 93 -17.89 9.28 -1.42
N ILE A 94 -17.85 8.59 -2.56
CA ILE A 94 -18.98 7.82 -3.09
C ILE A 94 -18.54 6.37 -3.04
N ASP A 95 -19.04 5.63 -2.06
CA ASP A 95 -18.69 4.22 -1.82
C ASP A 95 -19.97 3.48 -1.36
N PRO A 96 -20.52 2.56 -2.18
CA PRO A 96 -19.97 2.07 -3.45
C PRO A 96 -20.07 3.09 -4.60
N LEU A 97 -19.08 3.07 -5.49
CA LEU A 97 -19.11 3.82 -6.76
C LEU A 97 -19.53 2.91 -7.90
N GLU A 98 -20.75 3.10 -8.41
CA GLU A 98 -21.34 2.25 -9.46
C GLU A 98 -21.46 2.95 -10.82
N ASP A 99 -21.34 4.29 -10.86
CA ASP A 99 -21.48 5.07 -12.08
C ASP A 99 -20.30 4.81 -13.04
N THR A 100 -20.61 4.27 -14.22
CA THR A 100 -19.60 3.90 -15.22
C THR A 100 -18.82 5.10 -15.75
N ALA A 101 -19.44 6.28 -15.88
CA ALA A 101 -18.73 7.47 -16.36
C ALA A 101 -17.67 7.93 -15.35
N SER A 102 -18.01 7.89 -14.06
CA SER A 102 -17.11 8.17 -12.96
C SER A 102 -15.97 7.15 -12.87
N ILE A 103 -16.25 5.86 -13.03
CA ILE A 103 -15.22 4.80 -13.03
C ILE A 103 -14.27 4.96 -14.22
N LYS A 104 -14.78 5.29 -15.42
CA LYS A 104 -13.96 5.62 -16.59
C LYS A 104 -13.09 6.85 -16.35
N LYS A 105 -13.55 7.82 -15.57
CA LYS A 105 -12.71 8.96 -15.16
C LYS A 105 -11.55 8.51 -14.28
N ILE A 106 -11.74 7.53 -13.39
CA ILE A 106 -10.65 6.93 -12.62
C ILE A 106 -9.67 6.19 -13.55
N ALA A 107 -10.16 5.45 -14.55
CA ALA A 107 -9.28 4.82 -15.55
C ALA A 107 -8.41 5.85 -16.29
N ASN A 108 -8.99 7.00 -16.70
CA ASN A 108 -8.22 8.08 -17.33
C ASN A 108 -7.15 8.70 -16.41
N ILE A 109 -7.37 8.67 -15.08
CA ILE A 109 -6.36 9.09 -14.10
C ILE A 109 -5.19 8.09 -14.08
N LEU A 110 -5.49 6.79 -14.11
CA LEU A 110 -4.46 5.74 -14.20
C LEU A 110 -3.68 5.82 -15.52
N ASP A 111 -4.34 6.18 -16.62
CA ASP A 111 -3.66 6.43 -17.90
C ASP A 111 -2.68 7.59 -17.81
N HIS A 112 -3.06 8.68 -17.12
CA HIS A 112 -2.14 9.78 -16.83
C HIS A 112 -0.95 9.31 -16.00
N PHE A 113 -1.18 8.52 -14.94
CA PHE A 113 -0.08 7.97 -14.13
C PHE A 113 0.85 7.08 -14.94
N ALA A 114 0.32 6.29 -15.87
CA ALA A 114 1.12 5.46 -16.77
C ALA A 114 2.04 6.25 -17.72
N THR A 115 1.85 7.57 -17.86
CA THR A 115 2.78 8.44 -18.60
C THR A 115 3.99 8.88 -17.78
N LEU A 116 3.89 8.80 -16.45
CA LEU A 116 4.94 9.21 -15.52
C LEU A 116 5.88 8.02 -15.26
N ARG A 117 7.08 8.09 -15.83
CA ARG A 117 8.08 7.01 -15.80
C ARG A 117 9.24 7.31 -14.86
N TYR A 118 9.81 6.26 -14.28
CA TYR A 118 11.06 6.33 -13.54
C TYR A 118 11.93 5.10 -13.80
N ILE A 119 13.18 5.12 -13.34
CA ILE A 119 14.15 4.05 -13.61
C ILE A 119 14.35 3.09 -12.43
N THR A 120 14.00 3.51 -11.23
CA THR A 120 14.16 2.72 -10.00
C THR A 120 12.79 2.31 -9.50
N PRO A 121 12.54 1.00 -9.25
CA PRO A 121 11.25 0.56 -8.76
C PRO A 121 11.09 0.85 -7.27
N GLY A 122 9.84 0.87 -6.80
CA GLY A 122 9.54 1.03 -5.38
C GLY A 122 8.81 2.33 -5.05
N SER A 123 8.75 2.61 -3.74
CA SER A 123 8.06 3.76 -3.16
C SER A 123 8.49 5.09 -3.79
N LEU A 124 7.56 6.05 -3.94
CA LEU A 124 7.86 7.37 -4.52
C LEU A 124 9.02 8.09 -3.81
N TYR A 125 9.08 7.99 -2.48
CA TYR A 125 10.13 8.59 -1.66
C TYR A 125 11.46 7.79 -1.66
N GLY A 126 11.50 6.62 -2.29
CA GLY A 126 12.65 5.70 -2.25
C GLY A 126 12.83 5.00 -0.90
N GLY A 127 11.83 5.08 -0.01
CA GLY A 127 11.78 4.34 1.25
C GLY A 127 11.12 2.96 1.10
N PRO A 128 10.78 2.31 2.24
CA PRO A 128 10.13 1.01 2.23
C PRO A 128 8.85 0.97 1.38
N CYS A 129 8.64 -0.14 0.68
CA CYS A 129 7.45 -0.41 -0.10
C CYS A 129 6.34 -0.89 0.85
N HIS A 130 5.22 -0.16 0.87
CA HIS A 130 4.05 -0.52 1.64
C HIS A 130 2.90 -0.93 0.73
N GLY A 131 2.07 -1.86 1.20
CA GLY A 131 0.85 -2.23 0.50
C GLY A 131 0.66 -3.72 0.38
N LEU A 132 -0.53 -4.09 -0.08
CA LEU A 132 -1.00 -5.48 -0.07
C LEU A 132 -0.13 -6.44 -0.89
N LEU A 133 0.54 -5.96 -1.94
CA LEU A 133 1.46 -6.77 -2.75
C LEU A 133 2.74 -7.17 -2.00
N PHE A 134 3.16 -6.38 -1.01
CA PHE A 134 4.45 -6.56 -0.34
C PHE A 134 4.33 -7.25 1.02
N GLY A 135 3.13 -7.31 1.59
CA GLY A 135 2.89 -7.82 2.96
C GLY A 135 3.21 -6.75 4.00
N ASP A 136 3.80 -7.15 5.12
CA ASP A 136 4.24 -6.23 6.19
C ASP A 136 5.77 -6.26 6.45
N PRO A 137 6.62 -6.05 5.41
CA PRO A 137 8.05 -5.92 5.63
C PRO A 137 8.39 -4.50 6.10
N GLU A 138 9.01 -4.37 7.27
CA GLU A 138 9.37 -3.05 7.84
C GLU A 138 10.34 -2.25 6.94
N GLU A 139 11.20 -2.91 6.15
CA GLU A 139 12.29 -2.25 5.42
C GLU A 139 12.49 -2.74 3.97
N LEU A 140 11.42 -3.07 3.24
CA LEU A 140 11.56 -3.53 1.85
C LEU A 140 11.83 -2.38 0.88
N VAL A 141 13.10 -2.20 0.48
CA VAL A 141 13.51 -1.21 -0.53
C VAL A 141 14.14 -1.93 -1.72
N PHE A 142 13.82 -1.49 -2.94
CA PHE A 142 14.43 -1.99 -4.16
C PHE A 142 15.35 -0.93 -4.76
N ASP A 143 16.58 -1.34 -5.11
CA ASP A 143 17.53 -0.49 -5.83
C ASP A 143 17.46 -0.68 -7.35
N SER A 144 16.80 -1.74 -7.81
CA SER A 144 16.78 -2.19 -9.20
C SER A 144 15.60 -3.10 -9.50
N THR A 145 15.22 -3.18 -10.78
CA THR A 145 14.22 -4.15 -11.27
C THR A 145 14.64 -5.58 -10.98
N ASP A 146 15.93 -5.89 -11.09
CA ASP A 146 16.50 -7.20 -10.76
C ASP A 146 16.29 -7.57 -9.28
N ALA A 147 16.51 -6.64 -8.36
CA ALA A 147 16.29 -6.88 -6.94
C ALA A 147 14.80 -7.16 -6.64
N MET A 148 13.90 -6.36 -7.23
CA MET A 148 12.46 -6.56 -7.12
C MET A 148 12.02 -7.91 -7.69
N GLU A 149 12.50 -8.25 -8.89
CA GLU A 149 12.22 -9.54 -9.54
C GLU A 149 12.69 -10.71 -8.69
N LYS A 150 13.93 -10.67 -8.20
CA LYS A 150 14.49 -11.72 -7.32
C LYS A 150 13.67 -11.87 -6.05
N TRP A 151 13.26 -10.77 -5.42
CA TRP A 151 12.46 -10.80 -4.21
C TRP A 151 11.09 -11.46 -4.46
N PHE A 152 10.35 -11.03 -5.48
CA PHE A 152 9.07 -11.69 -5.80
C PHE A 152 9.26 -13.17 -6.17
N ASN A 153 10.33 -13.50 -6.88
CA ASN A 153 10.68 -14.88 -7.23
C ASN A 153 11.07 -15.75 -6.04
N SER A 154 11.56 -15.16 -4.94
CA SER A 154 11.81 -15.89 -3.69
C SER A 154 10.54 -16.11 -2.86
N ARG A 155 9.42 -15.49 -3.25
CA ARG A 155 8.07 -15.76 -2.70
C ARG A 155 7.28 -16.80 -3.48
N LEU A 156 7.89 -17.37 -4.52
CA LEU A 156 7.31 -18.43 -5.34
C LEU A 156 7.84 -19.80 -4.92
N TYR A 157 6.97 -20.81 -4.99
CA TYR A 157 7.40 -22.20 -4.79
C TYR A 157 8.23 -22.67 -6.00
N PRO A 158 9.07 -23.70 -5.84
CA PRO A 158 9.93 -24.20 -6.93
C PRO A 158 9.17 -24.52 -8.23
N HIS A 159 7.93 -24.98 -8.14
CA HIS A 159 7.08 -25.34 -9.29
C HIS A 159 6.37 -24.17 -9.97
N ASN A 160 6.33 -22.99 -9.34
CA ASN A 160 5.74 -21.82 -9.97
C ASN A 160 6.68 -21.27 -11.04
N THR A 161 6.13 -20.91 -12.20
CA THR A 161 6.84 -20.16 -13.23
C THR A 161 7.42 -18.88 -12.62
N LYS A 162 8.72 -18.64 -12.83
CA LYS A 162 9.38 -17.44 -12.34
C LYS A 162 8.91 -16.20 -13.08
N LEU A 163 8.80 -15.11 -12.33
CA LEU A 163 8.54 -13.77 -12.82
C LEU A 163 9.75 -13.25 -13.59
N ASN A 164 9.48 -12.50 -14.66
CA ASN A 164 10.47 -11.74 -15.41
C ASN A 164 9.92 -10.33 -15.63
N PHE A 165 10.58 -9.34 -15.03
CA PHE A 165 10.26 -7.91 -15.15
C PHE A 165 11.22 -7.16 -16.08
N GLN A 166 12.18 -7.85 -16.68
CA GLN A 166 13.18 -7.24 -17.54
C GLN A 166 12.55 -6.57 -18.76
N GLY A 167 12.91 -5.30 -18.97
CA GLY A 167 12.41 -4.50 -20.08
C GLY A 167 11.01 -3.91 -19.88
N PHE A 168 10.36 -4.13 -18.73
CA PHE A 168 9.10 -3.46 -18.42
C PHE A 168 9.34 -2.01 -18.02
N ASP A 169 8.46 -1.12 -18.51
CA ASP A 169 8.44 0.26 -18.05
C ASP A 169 8.02 0.30 -16.57
N LEU A 170 8.72 1.10 -15.77
CA LEU A 170 8.28 1.45 -14.43
C LEU A 170 7.51 2.77 -14.49
N VAL A 171 6.23 2.72 -14.16
CA VAL A 171 5.34 3.88 -14.20
C VAL A 171 4.69 4.11 -12.85
N LEU A 172 4.20 5.33 -12.63
CA LEU A 172 3.53 5.68 -11.38
C LEU A 172 2.27 4.81 -11.19
N PHE A 173 2.15 4.24 -10.01
CA PHE A 173 0.93 3.59 -9.55
C PHE A 173 0.59 3.99 -8.12
N HIS A 174 -0.71 3.97 -7.82
CA HIS A 174 -1.21 4.29 -6.49
C HIS A 174 -1.28 3.02 -5.63
N LEU A 175 -1.60 1.86 -6.24
CA LEU A 175 -1.73 0.56 -5.59
C LEU A 175 -2.79 0.45 -4.47
N ASP A 176 -3.67 1.46 -4.36
CA ASP A 176 -4.84 1.46 -3.46
C ASP A 176 -5.99 2.28 -4.08
N VAL A 177 -6.17 2.18 -5.40
CA VAL A 177 -7.30 2.82 -6.08
C VAL A 177 -8.58 2.08 -5.73
N ALA A 178 -9.42 2.71 -4.92
CA ALA A 178 -10.71 2.21 -4.46
C ALA A 178 -11.69 3.37 -4.23
N PRO A 179 -13.02 3.15 -4.25
CA PRO A 179 -14.03 4.20 -4.07
C PRO A 179 -13.81 5.06 -2.81
N ARG A 180 -13.44 4.42 -1.69
CA ARG A 180 -13.12 5.08 -0.41
C ARG A 180 -12.02 6.16 -0.50
N ASN A 181 -11.11 6.05 -1.47
CA ASN A 181 -9.99 6.96 -1.65
C ASN A 181 -10.26 8.04 -2.70
N ASN A 182 -11.44 8.04 -3.32
CA ASN A 182 -11.85 8.97 -4.36
C ASN A 182 -12.78 10.05 -3.78
N LEU A 183 -12.25 11.25 -3.57
CA LEU A 183 -13.04 12.38 -3.07
C LEU A 183 -13.56 13.22 -4.26
N TRP A 184 -14.87 13.16 -4.49
CA TRP A 184 -15.56 13.84 -5.58
C TRP A 184 -16.00 15.24 -5.21
N GLN A 185 -15.71 16.21 -6.08
CA GLN A 185 -16.14 17.59 -5.90
C GLN A 185 -17.43 17.93 -6.64
N LYS A 186 -18.03 19.07 -6.27
CA LYS A 186 -19.25 19.60 -6.89
C LYS A 186 -19.09 19.88 -8.39
N ASP A 187 -17.88 20.21 -8.85
CA ASP A 187 -17.55 20.43 -10.26
C ASP A 187 -17.20 19.13 -11.03
N GLY A 188 -17.30 17.98 -10.36
CA GLY A 188 -16.96 16.68 -10.91
C GLY A 188 -15.46 16.37 -10.90
N SER A 189 -14.59 17.25 -10.42
CA SER A 189 -13.17 16.94 -10.24
C SER A 189 -12.96 15.89 -9.13
N VAL A 190 -11.86 15.14 -9.24
CA VAL A 190 -11.51 14.08 -8.30
C VAL A 190 -10.27 14.50 -7.53
N CYS A 191 -10.27 14.25 -6.22
CA CYS A 191 -9.09 14.27 -5.40
C CYS A 191 -8.81 12.84 -4.92
N LEU A 192 -7.59 12.34 -5.17
CA LEU A 192 -7.17 10.99 -4.77
C LEU A 192 -6.43 11.04 -3.43
N LEU A 193 -6.82 10.17 -2.51
CA LEU A 193 -6.34 10.11 -1.13
C LEU A 193 -5.54 8.83 -0.87
N ASP A 194 -4.78 8.83 0.24
CA ASP A 194 -4.03 7.68 0.77
C ASP A 194 -2.90 7.14 -0.13
N TRP A 195 -1.80 7.90 -0.17
CA TRP A 195 -0.65 7.63 -1.04
C TRP A 195 0.40 6.70 -0.39
N ALA A 196 0.05 5.96 0.65
CA ALA A 196 1.00 5.14 1.41
C ALA A 196 1.69 4.07 0.54
N SER A 197 0.97 3.50 -0.42
CA SER A 197 1.45 2.43 -1.29
C SER A 197 1.97 2.88 -2.65
N ALA A 198 1.97 4.19 -2.91
CA ALA A 198 2.30 4.72 -4.22
C ALA A 198 3.80 4.58 -4.56
N GLY A 199 4.09 4.34 -5.83
CA GLY A 199 5.45 4.14 -6.29
C GLY A 199 5.55 3.89 -7.79
N PHE A 200 6.75 3.56 -8.27
CA PHE A 200 7.02 3.20 -9.65
C PHE A 200 7.17 1.69 -9.80
N TYR A 201 6.31 1.08 -10.62
CA TYR A 201 6.26 -0.37 -10.78
C TYR A 201 5.87 -0.76 -12.22
N PRO A 202 6.06 -2.03 -12.63
CA PRO A 202 5.47 -2.55 -13.85
C PRO A 202 3.95 -2.40 -13.88
N LYS A 203 3.35 -2.24 -15.07
CA LYS A 203 1.90 -2.02 -15.23
C LYS A 203 1.04 -3.12 -14.65
N LEU A 204 1.57 -4.33 -14.66
CA LEU A 204 0.95 -5.48 -14.01
C LEU A 204 0.53 -5.23 -12.56
N PHE A 205 1.24 -4.40 -11.79
CA PHE A 205 1.02 -4.27 -10.35
C PHE A 205 -0.35 -3.68 -10.02
N GLU A 206 -0.78 -2.63 -10.71
CA GLU A 206 -2.11 -2.02 -10.49
C GLU A 206 -3.23 -2.97 -10.94
N PHE A 207 -3.04 -3.70 -12.05
CA PHE A 207 -3.98 -4.74 -12.47
C PHE A 207 -4.11 -5.86 -11.44
N CYS A 208 -3.00 -6.31 -10.85
CA CYS A 208 -3.01 -7.28 -9.77
C CYS A 208 -3.81 -6.79 -8.57
N MET A 209 -3.63 -5.53 -8.16
CA MET A 209 -4.44 -4.93 -7.09
C MET A 209 -5.94 -4.99 -7.42
N GLN A 210 -6.32 -4.61 -8.64
CA GLN A 210 -7.73 -4.64 -9.05
C GLN A 210 -8.30 -6.07 -9.13
N TRP A 211 -7.52 -7.06 -9.61
CA TRP A 211 -7.93 -8.47 -9.60
C TRP A 211 -8.07 -9.05 -8.19
N ILE A 212 -7.23 -8.65 -7.23
CA ILE A 212 -7.33 -9.10 -5.82
C ILE A 212 -8.65 -8.66 -5.19
N PHE A 213 -9.17 -7.50 -5.59
CA PHE A 213 -10.43 -6.92 -5.11
C PHE A 213 -11.61 -7.17 -6.05
N GLU A 214 -11.41 -7.86 -7.17
CA GLU A 214 -12.49 -8.20 -8.09
C GLU A 214 -13.58 -9.01 -7.39
N GLY A 215 -14.84 -8.58 -7.55
CA GLY A 215 -16.00 -9.18 -6.88
C GLY A 215 -16.15 -8.87 -5.39
N LYS A 216 -15.22 -8.12 -4.76
CA LYS A 216 -15.31 -7.69 -3.35
C LYS A 216 -15.90 -6.28 -3.19
N GLU A 217 -15.65 -5.39 -4.15
CA GLU A 217 -16.09 -3.99 -4.13
C GLU A 217 -17.23 -3.72 -5.13
N GLY A 218 -18.24 -4.61 -5.13
CA GLY A 218 -19.34 -4.53 -6.08
C GLY A 218 -18.85 -4.59 -7.53
N ARG A 219 -19.35 -3.69 -8.38
CA ARG A 219 -18.97 -3.61 -9.81
C ARG A 219 -17.77 -2.71 -10.10
N PHE A 220 -17.22 -2.00 -9.10
CA PHE A 220 -16.19 -0.99 -9.30
C PHE A 220 -14.96 -1.56 -10.00
N THR A 221 -14.37 -2.60 -9.41
CA THR A 221 -13.13 -3.22 -9.88
C THR A 221 -13.25 -3.83 -11.28
N SER A 222 -14.35 -4.55 -11.56
CA SER A 222 -14.58 -5.11 -12.90
C SER A 222 -14.77 -4.03 -13.97
N VAL A 223 -15.55 -2.98 -13.70
CA VAL A 223 -15.73 -1.87 -14.66
C VAL A 223 -14.44 -1.06 -14.83
N LEU A 224 -13.64 -0.92 -13.77
CA LEU A 224 -12.33 -0.25 -13.84
C LEU A 224 -11.37 -1.07 -14.72
N LEU A 225 -11.25 -2.38 -14.49
CA LEU A 225 -10.45 -3.30 -15.30
C LEU A 225 -10.85 -3.27 -16.78
N GLU A 226 -12.15 -3.23 -17.09
CA GLU A 226 -12.66 -3.10 -18.46
C GLU A 226 -12.35 -1.74 -19.10
N SER A 227 -12.16 -0.69 -18.28
CA SER A 227 -11.94 0.68 -18.74
C SER A 227 -10.46 1.05 -18.85
N MET A 228 -9.56 0.33 -18.18
CA MET A 228 -8.12 0.55 -18.24
C MET A 228 -7.53 0.12 -19.59
N ASN A 229 -6.49 0.80 -20.04
CA ASN A 229 -5.73 0.39 -21.22
C ASN A 229 -5.15 -1.02 -21.05
N SER A 230 -5.25 -1.85 -22.08
CA SER A 230 -4.85 -3.26 -21.99
C SER A 230 -3.38 -3.42 -21.60
N LEU A 231 -3.11 -4.41 -20.74
CA LEU A 231 -1.74 -4.81 -20.43
C LEU A 231 -1.02 -5.32 -21.68
N PRO A 232 0.26 -4.97 -21.86
CA PRO A 232 1.10 -5.65 -22.84
C PRO A 232 1.11 -7.17 -22.61
N GLU A 233 1.11 -7.96 -23.68
CA GLU A 233 1.05 -9.43 -23.60
C GLU A 233 2.13 -10.04 -22.70
N GLN A 234 3.35 -9.46 -22.76
CA GLN A 234 4.48 -9.90 -21.93
C GLN A 234 4.23 -9.68 -20.44
N GLU A 235 3.59 -8.57 -20.05
CA GLU A 235 3.21 -8.29 -18.66
C GLU A 235 2.03 -9.17 -18.23
N LEU A 236 1.02 -9.33 -19.10
CA LEU A 236 -0.13 -10.18 -18.83
C LEU A 236 0.28 -11.65 -18.60
N ALA A 237 1.29 -12.14 -19.31
CA ALA A 237 1.84 -13.49 -19.13
C ALA A 237 2.43 -13.72 -17.72
N GLN A 238 2.77 -12.66 -16.98
CA GLN A 238 3.28 -12.74 -15.60
C GLN A 238 2.17 -12.80 -14.54
N LYS A 239 0.90 -12.62 -14.93
CA LYS A 239 -0.25 -12.52 -14.00
C LYS A 239 -0.29 -13.66 -12.99
N ASP A 240 -0.29 -14.91 -13.44
CA ASP A 240 -0.48 -16.05 -12.55
C ASP A 240 0.66 -16.14 -11.52
N SER A 241 1.91 -15.97 -11.96
CA SER A 241 3.06 -15.94 -11.07
C SER A 241 2.97 -14.79 -10.05
N MET A 242 2.53 -13.61 -10.46
CA MET A 242 2.37 -12.46 -9.56
C MET A 242 1.30 -12.72 -8.50
N MET A 243 0.17 -13.31 -8.90
CA MET A 243 -0.92 -13.67 -7.99
C MET A 243 -0.50 -14.79 -7.01
N TRP A 244 0.32 -15.75 -7.46
CA TRP A 244 0.91 -16.77 -6.60
C TRP A 244 1.89 -16.19 -5.59
N ALA A 245 2.79 -15.30 -6.03
CA ALA A 245 3.74 -14.63 -5.15
C ALA A 245 3.00 -13.83 -4.07
N TRP A 246 2.02 -13.02 -4.47
CA TRP A 246 1.16 -12.28 -3.54
C TRP A 246 0.49 -13.21 -2.52
N ARG A 247 -0.18 -14.27 -2.96
CA ARG A 247 -0.84 -15.22 -2.06
C ARG A 247 0.14 -15.78 -1.04
N ASN A 248 1.33 -16.14 -1.50
CA ASN A 248 2.31 -16.76 -0.64
C ASN A 248 2.85 -15.78 0.40
N ILE A 249 3.08 -14.52 0.03
CA ILE A 249 3.44 -13.43 0.96
C ILE A 249 2.40 -13.32 2.09
N GLN A 250 1.12 -13.46 1.78
CA GLN A 250 0.05 -13.35 2.79
C GLN A 250 -0.06 -14.58 3.71
N ARG A 251 0.45 -15.74 3.30
CA ARG A 251 0.15 -17.03 3.96
C ARG A 251 1.35 -17.67 4.65
N TYR A 252 2.53 -17.49 4.09
CA TYR A 252 3.73 -18.20 4.51
C TYR A 252 4.80 -17.22 5.02
N ALA A 253 5.57 -17.68 5.99
CA ALA A 253 6.84 -17.10 6.33
C ALA A 253 7.90 -17.74 5.43
N PHE A 254 8.74 -16.87 4.86
CA PHE A 254 9.87 -17.29 4.04
C PHE A 254 11.15 -17.23 4.86
N PRO A 255 12.13 -18.11 4.60
CA PRO A 255 13.46 -17.98 5.18
C PRO A 255 14.00 -16.57 4.93
N LYS A 256 14.79 -16.07 5.89
CA LYS A 256 15.67 -14.93 5.63
C LYS A 256 16.73 -15.42 4.66
N ASP A 257 16.38 -15.34 3.39
CA ASP A 257 17.26 -15.36 2.24
C ASP A 257 18.61 -14.68 2.61
N ASP A 258 19.76 -15.30 2.26
CA ASP A 258 21.13 -14.71 2.35
C ASP A 258 21.30 -13.46 1.46
N PHE A 259 20.19 -12.90 0.97
CA PHE A 259 20.17 -11.64 0.28
C PHE A 259 20.49 -10.57 1.32
N GLU A 260 21.59 -9.85 1.11
CA GLU A 260 21.88 -8.58 1.78
C GLU A 260 20.85 -7.51 1.35
N LEU A 261 19.57 -7.76 1.61
CA LEU A 261 18.55 -6.74 1.69
C LEU A 261 18.69 -6.10 3.07
N PRO A 262 18.70 -4.76 3.21
CA PRO A 262 18.76 -4.12 4.51
C PRO A 262 17.56 -4.59 5.35
N ASN A 263 17.87 -5.39 6.38
CA ASN A 263 17.06 -5.68 7.57
C ASN A 263 15.53 -5.86 7.39
N THR A 264 15.09 -7.02 6.92
CA THR A 264 13.68 -7.42 7.13
C THR A 264 13.47 -7.84 8.59
N ARG A 265 12.78 -7.03 9.39
CA ARG A 265 12.20 -7.44 10.68
C ARG A 265 10.71 -7.76 10.49
N PRO A 266 10.20 -8.88 11.01
CA PRO A 266 8.76 -9.15 11.03
C PRO A 266 8.10 -8.38 12.18
N ARG A 267 6.97 -7.72 11.90
CA ARG A 267 6.00 -7.29 12.91
C ARG A 267 4.76 -8.16 12.83
N ASP A 268 4.05 -8.26 13.96
CA ASP A 268 2.89 -9.11 14.18
C ASP A 268 1.79 -8.92 13.13
N SER A 269 1.47 -9.98 12.39
CA SER A 269 0.68 -10.04 11.15
C SER A 269 -0.84 -9.79 11.28
N THR A 270 -1.30 -9.24 12.40
CA THR A 270 -2.74 -9.18 12.72
C THR A 270 -3.43 -7.88 12.31
N LYS A 271 -2.72 -6.87 11.81
CA LYS A 271 -3.27 -5.50 11.68
C LYS A 271 -3.84 -5.10 10.32
N TRP A 272 -3.74 -5.94 9.27
CA TRP A 272 -4.19 -5.58 7.92
C TRP A 272 -5.02 -6.61 7.17
N LEU A 273 -5.41 -7.72 7.80
CA LEU A 273 -6.35 -8.68 7.18
C LEU A 273 -7.78 -8.11 7.19
N LEU A 274 -8.03 -7.07 6.40
CA LEU A 274 -9.39 -6.59 6.14
C LEU A 274 -10.20 -7.64 5.37
N PHE A 275 -9.54 -8.58 4.69
CA PHE A 275 -10.17 -9.74 4.06
C PHE A 275 -9.20 -10.93 4.06
N PRO A 276 -9.66 -12.17 4.32
CA PRO A 276 -8.86 -13.34 3.99
C PRO A 276 -8.55 -13.31 2.48
N PRO A 277 -7.34 -13.75 2.06
CA PRO A 277 -7.06 -13.89 0.63
C PRO A 277 -8.18 -14.73 0.00
N PRO A 278 -8.63 -14.39 -1.23
CA PRO A 278 -9.69 -15.15 -1.89
C PRO A 278 -9.28 -16.64 -1.94
N PRO A 279 -10.25 -17.58 -1.91
CA PRO A 279 -9.94 -19.01 -1.92
C PRO A 279 -9.28 -19.39 -3.26
N MET A 280 -7.96 -19.24 -3.33
CA MET A 280 -7.13 -19.75 -4.40
C MET A 280 -6.94 -21.25 -4.19
N PRO A 281 -6.86 -22.06 -5.28
CA PRO A 281 -6.71 -23.51 -5.20
C PRO A 281 -5.61 -23.89 -4.20
N ALA A 282 -5.84 -24.87 -3.32
CA ALA A 282 -4.76 -25.38 -2.48
C ALA A 282 -3.63 -25.89 -3.39
N TYR A 283 -2.38 -25.66 -2.98
CA TYR A 283 -1.28 -26.37 -3.63
C TYR A 283 -1.49 -27.88 -3.45
N PRO A 284 -1.09 -28.71 -4.43
CA PRO A 284 -1.01 -30.15 -4.23
C PRO A 284 -0.16 -30.48 -3.00
N ASP A 285 -0.51 -31.54 -2.26
CA ASP A 285 0.20 -31.92 -1.03
C ASP A 285 1.71 -32.13 -1.25
N GLU A 286 2.08 -32.67 -2.41
CA GLU A 286 3.47 -32.87 -2.82
C GLU A 286 4.28 -31.55 -2.86
N TRP A 287 3.65 -30.45 -3.27
CA TRP A 287 4.30 -29.13 -3.35
C TRP A 287 4.44 -28.51 -1.95
N LEU A 288 3.53 -28.82 -1.02
CA LEU A 288 3.63 -28.37 0.37
C LEU A 288 4.80 -29.03 1.10
N GLU A 289 5.04 -30.32 0.87
CA GLU A 289 6.19 -31.03 1.44
C GLU A 289 7.52 -30.47 0.95
N GLU A 290 7.63 -30.17 -0.34
CA GLU A 290 8.84 -29.58 -0.89
C GLU A 290 9.08 -28.14 -0.41
N ALA A 291 8.01 -27.34 -0.29
CA ALA A 291 8.09 -26.01 0.28
C ALA A 291 8.57 -26.03 1.74
N ARG A 292 8.09 -27.00 2.54
CA ARG A 292 8.61 -27.24 3.90
C ARG A 292 10.10 -27.57 3.91
N ARG A 293 10.57 -28.40 2.97
CA ARG A 293 12.02 -28.70 2.82
C ARG A 293 12.83 -27.47 2.43
N ALA A 294 12.22 -26.54 1.69
CA ALA A 294 12.82 -25.24 1.35
C ALA A 294 12.68 -24.19 2.48
N GLY A 295 12.17 -24.57 3.66
CA GLY A 295 12.03 -23.70 4.82
C GLY A 295 10.83 -22.75 4.78
N ILE A 296 9.90 -22.93 3.84
CA ILE A 296 8.67 -22.14 3.75
C ILE A 296 7.63 -22.74 4.69
N VAL A 297 7.24 -22.00 5.73
CA VAL A 297 6.32 -22.45 6.79
C VAL A 297 5.10 -21.54 6.89
N LEU A 298 4.00 -22.01 7.48
CA LEU A 298 2.82 -21.16 7.70
C LEU A 298 3.16 -20.01 8.66
N GLN A 299 2.63 -18.81 8.42
CA GLN A 299 2.84 -17.68 9.35
C GLN A 299 2.35 -17.99 10.77
N THR A 300 1.32 -18.83 10.93
CA THR A 300 0.83 -19.27 12.25
C THR A 300 1.84 -20.16 13.00
N GLU A 301 2.70 -20.88 12.27
CA GLU A 301 3.71 -21.77 12.85
C GLU A 301 4.98 -20.98 13.20
N SER A 302 5.35 -19.96 12.42
CA SER A 302 6.51 -19.10 12.72
C SER A 302 6.34 -18.26 13.97
N ASN A 303 5.11 -17.84 14.31
CA ASN A 303 4.84 -17.06 15.52
C ASN A 303 4.83 -17.93 16.80
N SER A 304 4.96 -19.26 16.68
CA SER A 304 4.98 -20.18 17.82
C SER A 304 6.40 -20.50 18.34
N THR A 305 7.43 -19.99 17.66
CA THR A 305 8.84 -20.19 18.03
C THR A 305 9.43 -19.00 18.80
N ASP A 306 8.66 -18.37 19.68
CA ASP A 306 9.29 -17.58 20.76
C ASP A 306 9.95 -18.56 21.75
N PRO A 307 11.20 -18.34 22.16
CA PRO A 307 11.86 -19.23 23.11
C PRO A 307 11.09 -19.23 24.42
N GLU A 308 10.64 -20.40 24.87
CA GLU A 308 10.15 -20.60 26.24
C GLU A 308 11.14 -19.94 27.22
N PRO A 309 10.64 -19.22 28.25
CA PRO A 309 11.52 -18.63 29.24
C PRO A 309 12.30 -19.76 29.90
N SER A 310 13.60 -19.81 29.63
CA SER A 310 14.49 -20.81 30.18
C SER A 310 14.31 -20.85 31.69
N ASP A 311 13.83 -21.98 32.18
CA ASP A 311 13.57 -22.29 33.56
C ASP A 311 14.87 -22.17 34.36
N ARG A 312 15.17 -20.97 34.90
CA ARG A 312 16.21 -20.82 35.92
C ARG A 312 15.59 -21.11 37.28
N ARG A 313 15.46 -22.40 37.59
CA ARG A 313 15.43 -22.89 38.96
C ARG A 313 16.69 -23.68 39.27
N ALA A 314 17.43 -23.10 40.23
CA ALA A 314 18.30 -23.72 41.21
C ALA A 314 19.56 -24.45 40.70
N GLU A 315 20.72 -23.89 41.04
CA GLU A 315 21.68 -24.61 41.89
C GLU A 315 22.65 -23.63 42.59
N LYS A 316 22.59 -23.68 43.93
CA LYS A 316 23.50 -23.17 44.98
C LYS A 316 23.55 -21.68 45.30
#